data_AF-A0A7S2LVJ9-F1
#
_entry.id   AF-A0A7S2LVJ9-F1
#
_cell.length_a   1.000
_cell.length_b   1.000
_cell.length_c   1.000
_cell.angle_alpha   90.00
_cell.angle_beta   90.00
_cell.angle_gamma   90.00
#
_symmetry.space_group_name_H-M   'P 1'
#
loop_
_entity.id
_entity.type
_entity.pdbx_description
1 polymer ?
#
loop_
_entity_poly.entity_id
_entity_poly.type
_entity_poly.pdbx_seq_one_letter_code
_entity_poly.pdbx_strand_id
1 'polypeptide(L)'
;QQLREKIAFTTVADEKEQQLREKIASQKTHMANLPTLQSIVDETGFTSPATKARAQLIKELSDNEEQLELLLESERVAAVVRLQDELHPPQNSEDCPICFETIKHVYSKTISRFYCCGGWVCKKCGDERMKKGVDEMFHGKCPLCRE
;
A
#
# COMPACT_ATOMS: atom_id res chain seq x y z
N GLN A 1 -16.32 -18.67 1.01
CA GLN A 1 -15.24 -18.13 0.17
C GLN A 1 -14.45 -17.06 0.91
N GLN A 2 -15.07 -15.94 1.29
CA GLN A 2 -14.43 -14.80 1.99
C GLN A 2 -13.68 -15.14 3.30
N LEU A 3 -14.17 -16.10 4.11
CA LEU A 3 -13.47 -16.50 5.34
C LEU A 3 -12.15 -17.24 5.04
N ARG A 4 -12.11 -18.04 3.97
CA ARG A 4 -10.90 -18.76 3.55
C ARG A 4 -9.86 -17.80 2.96
N GLU A 5 -10.32 -16.79 2.20
CA GLU A 5 -9.46 -15.74 1.66
C GLU A 5 -8.87 -14.86 2.76
N LYS A 6 -9.67 -14.50 3.78
CA LYS A 6 -9.17 -13.77 4.97
C LYS A 6 -8.11 -14.58 5.71
N ILE A 7 -8.37 -15.86 6.00
CA ILE A 7 -7.41 -16.73 6.69
C ILE A 7 -6.11 -16.85 5.89
N ALA A 8 -6.20 -17.12 4.58
CA ALA A 8 -5.02 -17.24 3.71
C ALA A 8 -4.21 -15.93 3.61
N PHE A 9 -4.88 -14.77 3.63
CA PHE A 9 -4.19 -13.48 3.64
C PHE A 9 -3.45 -13.22 4.96
N THR A 10 -4.05 -13.62 6.09
CA THR A 10 -3.46 -13.42 7.42
C THR A 10 -2.24 -14.33 7.59
N THR A 11 -2.34 -15.60 7.17
CA THR A 11 -1.22 -16.55 7.25
C THR A 11 -0.01 -16.12 6.41
N VAL A 12 -0.23 -15.54 5.22
CA VAL A 12 0.87 -15.06 4.37
C VAL A 12 1.54 -13.81 4.95
N ALA A 13 0.77 -12.94 5.60
CA ALA A 13 1.32 -11.76 6.29
C ALA A 13 2.17 -12.17 7.51
N ASP A 14 1.66 -13.10 8.32
CA ASP A 14 2.35 -13.65 9.49
C ASP A 14 3.65 -14.38 9.11
N GLU A 15 3.62 -15.19 8.06
CA GLU A 15 4.81 -15.88 7.52
C GLU A 15 5.87 -14.88 7.03
N LYS A 16 5.45 -13.83 6.32
CA LYS A 16 6.36 -12.79 5.81
C LYS A 16 6.96 -11.97 6.95
N GLU A 17 6.17 -11.64 7.97
CA GLU A 17 6.65 -10.97 9.17
C GLU A 17 7.73 -11.82 9.87
N GLN A 18 7.43 -13.09 10.12
CA GLN A 18 8.36 -14.00 10.79
C GLN A 18 9.67 -14.16 10.00
N GLN A 19 9.58 -14.33 8.67
CA GLN A 19 10.75 -14.38 7.79
C GLN A 19 11.61 -13.12 7.87
N LEU A 20 10.98 -11.93 7.89
CA LEU A 20 11.70 -10.66 8.04
C LEU A 20 12.38 -10.56 9.41
N ARG A 21 11.70 -10.95 10.50
CA ARG A 21 12.27 -10.95 11.86
C ARG A 21 13.49 -11.85 11.96
N GLU A 22 13.40 -13.08 11.44
CA GLU A 22 14.51 -14.05 11.43
C GLU A 22 15.69 -13.54 10.59
N LYS A 23 15.40 -12.99 9.41
CA LYS A 23 16.42 -12.43 8.52
C LYS A 23 17.13 -11.24 9.16
N ILE A 24 16.41 -10.29 9.75
CA ILE A 24 16.96 -9.14 10.47
C ILE A 24 17.81 -9.60 11.65
N ALA A 25 17.31 -10.55 12.45
CA ALA A 25 18.06 -11.09 13.59
C ALA A 25 19.39 -11.72 13.15
N SER A 26 19.34 -12.56 12.11
CA SER A 26 20.53 -13.20 11.52
C SER A 26 21.53 -12.16 10.99
N GLN A 27 21.05 -11.14 10.25
CA GLN A 27 21.89 -10.05 9.74
C GLN A 27 22.52 -9.20 10.86
N LYS A 28 21.77 -8.89 11.93
CA LYS A 28 22.30 -8.17 13.10
C LYS A 28 23.39 -8.97 13.80
N THR A 29 23.18 -10.27 14.00
CA THR A 29 24.22 -11.17 14.56
C THR A 29 25.45 -11.23 13.66
N HIS A 30 25.27 -11.38 12.35
CA HIS A 30 26.38 -11.37 11.39
C HIS A 30 27.15 -10.05 11.44
N MET A 31 26.46 -8.91 11.43
CA MET A 31 27.07 -7.57 11.45
C MET A 31 27.82 -7.28 12.76
N ALA A 32 27.34 -7.81 13.89
CA ALA A 32 28.01 -7.69 15.19
C ALA A 32 29.33 -8.46 15.26
N ASN A 33 29.46 -9.54 14.47
CA ASN A 33 30.68 -10.35 14.40
C ASN A 33 31.71 -9.81 13.39
N LEU A 34 31.37 -8.79 12.59
CA LEU A 34 32.26 -8.19 11.60
C LEU A 34 33.01 -6.96 12.17
N PRO A 35 34.26 -6.72 11.75
CA PRO A 35 35.01 -5.52 12.14
C PRO A 35 34.24 -4.24 11.82
N THR A 36 34.38 -3.22 12.67
CA THR A 36 33.69 -1.94 12.47
C THR A 36 34.10 -1.31 11.14
N LEU A 37 33.22 -0.49 10.57
CA LEU A 37 33.50 0.18 9.29
C LEU A 37 34.82 0.98 9.37
N GLN A 38 35.06 1.63 10.51
CA GLN A 38 36.29 2.38 10.75
C GLN A 38 37.52 1.48 10.69
N SER A 39 37.51 0.34 11.39
CA SER A 39 38.61 -0.65 11.34
C SER A 39 38.90 -1.12 9.92
N ILE A 40 37.87 -1.40 9.11
CA ILE A 40 38.03 -1.85 7.73
C ILE A 40 38.62 -0.75 6.86
N VAL A 41 38.14 0.49 7.02
CA VAL A 41 38.63 1.64 6.25
C VAL A 41 40.08 1.96 6.59
N ASP A 42 40.45 1.90 7.87
CA ASP A 42 41.80 2.15 8.33
C ASP A 42 42.79 1.11 7.76
N GLU A 43 42.38 -0.15 7.63
CA GLU A 43 43.21 -1.24 7.10
C GLU A 43 43.24 -1.33 5.57
N THR A 44 42.10 -1.14 4.91
CA THR A 44 41.93 -1.49 3.48
C THR A 44 41.52 -0.31 2.60
N GLY A 45 41.16 0.83 3.20
CA GLY A 45 40.69 2.02 2.52
C GLY A 45 39.19 2.01 2.18
N PHE A 46 38.67 3.20 1.84
CA PHE A 46 37.24 3.42 1.56
C PHE A 46 36.70 2.68 0.33
N THR A 47 37.54 2.42 -0.67
CA THR A 47 37.13 1.82 -1.94
C THR A 47 37.31 0.31 -1.97
N SER A 48 37.76 -0.30 -0.86
CA SER A 48 38.05 -1.72 -0.77
C SER A 48 36.78 -2.58 -0.94
N PRO A 49 36.92 -3.82 -1.43
CA PRO A 49 35.81 -4.77 -1.46
C PRO A 49 35.17 -5.00 -0.10
N ALA A 50 35.95 -4.99 0.99
CA ALA A 50 35.46 -5.18 2.35
C ALA A 50 34.56 -4.02 2.80
N THR A 51 34.97 -2.77 2.52
CA THR A 51 34.17 -1.58 2.81
C THR A 51 32.83 -1.61 2.04
N LYS A 52 32.88 -1.97 0.75
CA LYS A 52 31.66 -2.13 -0.08
C LYS A 52 30.74 -3.23 0.43
N ALA A 53 31.28 -4.39 0.80
CA ALA A 53 30.49 -5.51 1.33
C ALA A 53 29.78 -5.12 2.63
N ARG A 54 30.46 -4.39 3.54
CA ARG A 54 29.84 -3.91 4.78
C ARG A 54 28.74 -2.88 4.50
N ALA A 55 28.97 -1.93 3.61
CA ALA A 55 27.94 -0.95 3.23
C ALA A 55 26.70 -1.62 2.62
N GLN A 56 26.89 -2.64 1.78
CA GLN A 56 25.81 -3.43 1.21
C GLN A 56 25.01 -4.16 2.30
N LEU A 57 25.68 -4.78 3.27
CA LEU A 57 25.01 -5.45 4.40
C LEU A 57 24.17 -4.47 5.24
N ILE A 58 24.70 -3.27 5.52
CA ILE A 58 23.98 -2.23 6.27
C ILE A 58 22.73 -1.80 5.50
N LYS A 59 22.86 -1.58 4.19
CA LYS A 59 21.72 -1.23 3.33
C LYS A 59 20.65 -2.32 3.38
N GLU A 60 21.03 -3.58 3.16
CA GLU A 60 20.08 -4.68 3.16
C GLU A 60 19.40 -4.89 4.51
N LEU A 61 20.11 -4.67 5.62
CA LEU A 61 19.51 -4.69 6.95
C LEU A 61 18.47 -3.57 7.10
N SER A 62 18.83 -2.34 6.73
CA SER A 62 17.92 -1.19 6.77
C SER A 62 16.68 -1.41 5.92
N ASP A 63 16.83 -1.92 4.69
CA ASP A 63 15.72 -2.22 3.80
C ASP A 63 14.76 -3.28 4.41
N ASN A 64 15.30 -4.29 5.12
CA ASN A 64 14.46 -5.31 5.76
C ASN A 64 13.75 -4.74 7.02
N GLU A 65 14.42 -3.90 7.80
CA GLU A 65 13.82 -3.23 8.97
C GLU A 65 12.66 -2.32 8.54
N GLU A 66 12.85 -1.52 7.49
CA GLU A 66 11.80 -0.68 6.91
C GLU A 66 10.62 -1.53 6.40
N GLN A 67 10.89 -2.65 5.72
CA GLN A 67 9.84 -3.55 5.25
C GLN A 67 9.02 -4.15 6.40
N LEU A 68 9.67 -4.49 7.52
CA LEU A 68 8.98 -5.00 8.70
C LEU A 68 8.11 -3.91 9.33
N GLU A 69 8.64 -2.69 9.48
CA GLU A 69 7.88 -1.56 10.01
C GLU A 69 6.65 -1.23 9.16
N LEU A 70 6.81 -1.17 7.84
CA LEU A 70 5.71 -0.93 6.90
C LEU A 70 4.63 -2.02 6.98
N LEU A 71 5.03 -3.29 7.15
CA LEU A 71 4.08 -4.39 7.31
C LEU A 71 3.25 -4.21 8.58
N LEU A 72 3.89 -4.00 9.74
CA LEU A 72 3.23 -3.80 11.02
C LEU A 72 2.32 -2.57 11.02
N GLU A 73 2.79 -1.46 10.48
CA GLU A 73 2.02 -0.22 10.40
C GLU A 73 0.82 -0.36 9.46
N SER A 74 0.98 -1.07 8.33
CA SER A 74 -0.14 -1.34 7.42
C SER A 74 -1.24 -2.15 8.09
N GLU A 75 -0.89 -3.14 8.91
CA GLU A 75 -1.86 -3.93 9.67
C GLU A 75 -2.56 -3.08 10.73
N ARG A 76 -1.79 -2.28 11.49
CA ARG A 76 -2.33 -1.38 12.52
C ARG A 76 -3.33 -0.38 11.91
N VAL A 77 -2.96 0.25 10.80
CA VAL A 77 -3.85 1.18 10.07
C VAL A 77 -5.10 0.45 9.60
N ALA A 78 -4.98 -0.74 9.02
CA ALA A 78 -6.13 -1.52 8.58
C ALA A 78 -7.07 -1.87 9.75
N ALA A 79 -6.53 -2.21 10.93
CA ALA A 79 -7.33 -2.47 12.13
C ALA A 79 -8.09 -1.22 12.60
N VAL A 80 -7.43 -0.07 12.64
CA VAL A 80 -8.06 1.20 13.02
C VAL A 80 -9.16 1.60 12.02
N VAL A 81 -8.92 1.44 10.72
CA VAL A 81 -9.92 1.74 9.68
C VAL A 81 -11.15 0.85 9.83
N ARG A 82 -10.97 -0.45 10.11
CA ARG A 82 -12.11 -1.36 10.37
C ARG A 82 -12.92 -0.92 11.58
N LEU A 83 -12.25 -0.60 12.69
CA LEU A 83 -12.93 -0.13 13.90
C LEU A 83 -13.70 1.17 13.63
N GLN A 84 -13.10 2.09 12.88
CA GLN A 84 -13.74 3.33 12.47
C GLN A 84 -15.00 3.06 11.65
N ASP A 85 -14.94 2.15 10.67
CA ASP A 85 -16.08 1.76 9.85
C ASP A 85 -17.21 1.10 10.69
N GLU A 86 -16.86 0.32 11.71
CA GLU A 86 -17.83 -0.32 12.61
C GLU A 86 -18.53 0.69 13.54
N LEU A 87 -17.78 1.61 14.14
CA LEU A 87 -18.30 2.64 15.05
C LEU A 87 -19.05 3.74 14.31
N HIS A 88 -18.65 4.02 13.07
CA HIS A 88 -19.21 5.07 12.24
C HIS A 88 -19.56 4.53 10.85
N PRO A 89 -20.61 3.70 10.74
CA PRO A 89 -21.04 3.18 9.45
C PRO A 89 -21.31 4.33 8.47
N PRO A 90 -20.89 4.21 7.20
CA PRO A 90 -21.19 5.23 6.20
C PRO A 90 -22.69 5.44 6.11
N GLN A 91 -23.15 6.64 6.47
CA GLN A 91 -24.59 6.95 6.46
C GLN A 91 -25.17 6.96 5.03
N ASN A 92 -24.32 7.18 4.03
CA ASN A 92 -24.69 7.22 2.63
C ASN A 92 -23.74 6.28 1.87
N SER A 93 -24.27 5.13 1.47
CA SER A 93 -23.58 4.20 0.57
C SER A 93 -24.52 3.86 -0.57
N GLU A 94 -24.09 4.15 -1.79
CA GLU A 94 -24.83 3.87 -3.01
C GLU A 94 -23.91 3.15 -4.00
N ASP A 95 -24.48 2.27 -4.82
CA ASP A 95 -23.71 1.57 -5.84
C ASP A 95 -23.40 2.47 -7.01
N CYS A 96 -22.15 2.42 -7.47
CA CYS A 96 -21.74 3.13 -8.68
C CYS A 96 -22.56 2.59 -9.88
N PRO A 97 -23.25 3.45 -10.65
CA PRO A 97 -24.07 2.99 -11.77
C PRO A 97 -23.26 2.46 -12.97
N ILE A 98 -21.92 2.50 -12.92
CA ILE A 98 -21.03 2.00 -13.96
C ILE A 98 -20.39 0.66 -13.56
N CYS A 99 -19.69 0.62 -12.42
CA CYS A 99 -18.98 -0.59 -11.98
C CYS A 99 -19.76 -1.43 -10.95
N PHE A 100 -20.92 -0.95 -10.49
CA PHE A 100 -21.75 -1.59 -9.45
C PHE A 100 -21.03 -1.83 -8.11
N GLU A 101 -19.87 -1.21 -7.90
CA GLU A 101 -19.20 -1.21 -6.61
C GLU A 101 -19.86 -0.20 -5.68
N THR A 102 -20.13 -0.60 -4.43
CA THR A 102 -20.67 0.27 -3.39
C THR A 102 -19.68 1.39 -3.06
N ILE A 103 -20.13 2.63 -3.21
CA ILE A 103 -19.35 3.82 -2.91
C ILE A 103 -19.68 4.25 -1.48
N LYS A 104 -18.67 4.25 -0.60
CA LYS A 104 -18.80 4.90 0.70
C LYS A 104 -18.67 6.43 0.52
N HIS A 105 -19.74 7.19 0.79
CA HIS A 105 -19.70 8.65 0.73
C HIS A 105 -19.04 9.23 1.99
N VAL A 106 -17.76 8.96 2.15
CA VAL A 106 -16.97 9.43 3.31
C VAL A 106 -16.36 10.80 3.05
N TYR A 107 -16.07 11.13 1.79
CA TYR A 107 -15.35 12.36 1.41
C TYR A 107 -15.64 12.76 -0.04
N SER A 108 -15.57 14.05 -0.37
CA SER A 108 -15.85 14.56 -1.72
C SER A 108 -14.94 14.00 -2.82
N LYS A 109 -13.80 13.42 -2.46
CA LYS A 109 -12.89 12.75 -3.42
C LYS A 109 -13.24 11.28 -3.71
N THR A 110 -14.20 10.66 -3.02
CA THR A 110 -14.60 9.27 -3.30
C THR A 110 -15.57 9.16 -4.48
N ILE A 111 -16.19 10.27 -4.87
CA ILE A 111 -17.11 10.39 -6.00
C ILE A 111 -16.59 11.36 -7.06
N SER A 112 -17.06 11.17 -8.28
CA SER A 112 -16.98 12.14 -9.37
C SER A 112 -18.40 12.59 -9.71
N ARG A 113 -18.68 13.88 -9.47
CA ARG A 113 -20.00 14.48 -9.68
C ARG A 113 -20.13 15.02 -11.11
N PHE A 114 -21.30 14.84 -11.71
CA PHE A 114 -21.67 15.38 -13.00
C PHE A 114 -22.51 16.64 -12.83
N TYR A 115 -22.07 17.76 -13.39
CA TYR A 115 -22.77 19.05 -13.24
C TYR A 115 -24.11 19.12 -13.98
N CYS A 116 -24.24 18.41 -15.11
CA CYS A 116 -25.47 18.36 -15.93
C CYS A 116 -26.71 17.88 -15.13
N CYS A 117 -26.64 16.73 -14.47
CA CYS A 117 -27.76 16.13 -13.74
C CYS A 117 -27.57 16.07 -12.22
N GLY A 118 -26.45 16.57 -11.71
CA GLY A 118 -26.11 16.50 -10.28
C GLY A 118 -25.74 15.10 -9.76
N GLY A 119 -25.91 14.05 -10.58
CA GLY A 119 -25.59 12.67 -10.24
C GLY A 119 -24.08 12.42 -10.11
N TRP A 120 -23.71 11.23 -9.67
CA TRP A 120 -22.31 10.87 -9.39
C TRP A 120 -21.99 9.42 -9.76
N VAL A 121 -20.68 9.16 -9.90
CA VAL A 121 -20.09 7.82 -10.03
C VAL A 121 -18.89 7.70 -9.10
N CYS A 122 -18.35 6.50 -8.92
CA CYS A 122 -17.13 6.33 -8.14
C CYS A 122 -15.95 7.08 -8.77
N LYS A 123 -15.00 7.51 -7.95
CA LYS A 123 -13.84 8.28 -8.39
C LYS A 123 -13.09 7.60 -9.55
N LYS A 124 -12.90 6.28 -9.45
CA LYS A 124 -12.21 5.46 -10.46
C LYS A 124 -12.90 5.53 -11.83
N CYS A 125 -14.20 5.26 -11.90
CA CYS A 125 -14.94 5.36 -13.17
C CYS A 125 -14.94 6.79 -13.73
N GLY A 126 -14.99 7.81 -12.86
CA GLY A 126 -14.88 9.20 -13.29
C GLY A 126 -13.49 9.53 -13.85
N ASP A 127 -12.41 9.08 -13.20
CA ASP A 127 -11.04 9.34 -13.64
C ASP A 127 -10.70 8.58 -14.93
N GLU A 128 -11.18 7.34 -15.07
CA GLU A 128 -11.03 6.56 -16.31
C GLU A 128 -11.72 7.24 -17.50
N ARG A 129 -12.91 7.81 -17.27
CA ARG A 129 -13.61 8.64 -18.28
C ARG A 129 -12.79 9.86 -18.69
N MET A 130 -12.12 10.53 -17.75
CA MET A 130 -11.27 11.70 -18.07
C MET A 130 -9.98 11.29 -18.80
N LYS A 131 -9.42 10.12 -18.50
CA LYS A 131 -8.17 9.61 -19.09
C LYS A 131 -8.33 9.07 -20.51
N LYS A 132 -9.42 8.37 -20.81
CA LYS A 132 -9.67 7.77 -22.15
C LYS A 132 -10.06 8.79 -23.23
N GLY A 133 -9.98 10.08 -22.92
CA GLY A 133 -10.54 11.10 -23.76
C GLY A 133 -12.06 11.06 -23.74
N VAL A 134 -12.64 12.19 -24.09
CA VAL A 134 -14.08 12.43 -24.12
C VAL A 134 -14.78 11.44 -25.09
N ASP A 135 -14.08 10.88 -26.07
CA ASP A 135 -14.72 10.24 -27.23
C ASP A 135 -15.09 8.75 -27.10
N GLU A 136 -14.36 7.91 -26.37
CA GLU A 136 -14.50 6.45 -26.59
C GLU A 136 -15.59 5.74 -25.76
N MET A 137 -15.93 6.20 -24.56
CA MET A 137 -16.82 5.43 -23.66
C MET A 137 -18.25 6.00 -23.56
N PHE A 138 -18.43 7.31 -23.75
CA PHE A 138 -19.74 7.98 -23.69
C PHE A 138 -19.88 9.17 -24.66
N HIS A 139 -19.02 9.32 -25.67
CA HIS A 139 -19.02 10.47 -26.61
C HIS A 139 -19.06 11.85 -25.92
N GLY A 140 -18.40 11.96 -24.77
CA GLY A 140 -18.32 13.17 -23.96
C GLY A 140 -19.52 13.47 -23.11
N LYS A 141 -20.57 12.69 -23.27
CA LYS A 141 -21.83 12.86 -22.58
C LYS A 141 -21.78 12.26 -21.19
N CYS A 142 -22.67 12.72 -20.33
CA CYS A 142 -22.88 12.16 -19.02
C CYS A 142 -23.43 10.74 -19.15
N PRO A 143 -22.86 9.74 -18.46
CA PRO A 143 -23.38 8.37 -18.48
C PRO A 143 -24.78 8.24 -17.84
N LEU A 144 -25.20 9.24 -17.05
CA LEU A 144 -26.46 9.21 -16.30
C LEU A 144 -27.61 9.84 -17.07
N CYS A 145 -27.41 11.04 -17.65
CA CYS A 145 -28.47 11.78 -18.36
C CYS A 145 -28.22 11.96 -19.86
N ARG A 146 -27.04 11.57 -20.37
CA ARG A 146 -26.65 11.68 -21.79
C ARG A 146 -26.56 13.11 -22.35
N GLU A 147 -26.48 14.12 -21.47
CA GLU A 147 -26.08 15.50 -21.84
C GLU A 147 -24.57 15.63 -22.02
#